data_AF-A0A1L0DEX2-F1
#
_entry.id   AF-A0A1L0DEX2-F1
#
_cell.length_a   1.000
_cell.length_b   1.000
_cell.length_c   1.000
_cell.angle_alpha   90.00
_cell.angle_beta   90.00
_cell.angle_gamma   90.00
#
_symmetry.space_group_name_H-M   'P 1'
#
loop_
_entity.id
_entity.type
_entity.pdbx_description
1 polymer ?
#
loop_
_entity_poly.entity_id
_entity_poly.type
_entity_poly.pdbx_seq_one_letter_code
_entity_poly.pdbx_strand_id
1 'polypeptide(L)'
;MNSLYNHGVKQTQLLTRDLASLEKNLSTSPMSLQGTIITSLTAFKKTIKEYKDLVNQNSFTEEKHQARLEKFQADLAQFSAKFDSLRQQRDLQLQAESHLELLGRRTAATSDNPYDSNQAANQGTQQQLLSYLEGLYKEKQSLSRGSQQLDQILEMGQNAFEDLVEQNETLQRLGATFERSMLTLGVSQGTIRRVERRAKQDKWLFWGGVFLMFVMCYYIIKWFH
;
A
#
# COMPACT_ATOMS: atom_id res chain seq x y z
N MET A 1 -18.68 1.53 -3.62
CA MET A 1 -17.96 2.83 -3.52
C MET A 1 -17.65 3.22 -2.07
N ASN A 2 -18.62 3.29 -1.15
CA ASN A 2 -18.34 3.61 0.27
C ASN A 2 -17.53 2.54 1.02
N SER A 3 -17.66 1.26 0.65
CA SER A 3 -16.87 0.16 1.23
C SER A 3 -15.38 0.30 0.96
N LEU A 4 -14.99 0.62 -0.28
CA LEU A 4 -13.58 0.78 -0.67
C LEU A 4 -12.95 2.02 -0.02
N TYR A 5 -13.72 3.10 0.13
CA TYR A 5 -13.29 4.27 0.90
C TYR A 5 -13.06 3.92 2.38
N ASN A 6 -14.02 3.23 3.03
CA ASN A 6 -13.87 2.81 4.42
C ASN A 6 -12.71 1.81 4.60
N HIS A 7 -12.45 0.97 3.61
CA HIS A 7 -11.30 0.09 3.59
C HIS A 7 -9.99 0.87 3.49
N GLY A 8 -9.90 1.83 2.57
CA GLY A 8 -8.76 2.74 2.44
C GLY A 8 -8.48 3.50 3.73
N VAL A 9 -9.51 4.05 4.39
CA VAL A 9 -9.36 4.74 5.69
C VAL A 9 -8.83 3.81 6.78
N LYS A 10 -9.31 2.56 6.85
CA LYS A 10 -8.78 1.57 7.80
C LYS A 10 -7.32 1.24 7.50
N GLN A 11 -6.95 1.08 6.22
CA GLN A 11 -5.57 0.86 5.80
C GLN A 11 -4.66 2.04 6.19
N THR A 12 -5.12 3.29 6.00
CA THR A 12 -4.41 4.50 6.43
C THR A 12 -4.18 4.51 7.95
N GLN A 13 -5.17 4.11 8.75
CA GLN A 13 -5.03 4.03 10.21
C GLN A 13 -4.05 2.94 10.65
N LEU A 14 -4.10 1.77 10.00
CA LEU A 14 -3.15 0.68 10.25
C LEU A 14 -1.72 1.10 9.89
N LEU A 15 -1.50 1.67 8.69
CA LEU A 15 -0.21 2.19 8.27
C LEU A 15 0.34 3.27 9.22
N THR A 16 -0.53 4.17 9.71
CA THR A 16 -0.12 5.19 10.67
C THR A 16 0.33 4.58 12.00
N ARG A 17 -0.40 3.58 12.49
CA ARG A 17 -0.04 2.87 13.73
C ARG A 17 1.27 2.08 13.56
N ASP A 18 1.43 1.41 12.44
CA ASP A 18 2.59 0.55 12.17
C ASP A 18 3.85 1.41 11.95
N LEU A 19 3.72 2.57 11.27
CA LEU A 19 4.79 3.58 11.18
C LEU A 19 5.14 4.19 12.55
N ALA A 20 4.15 4.51 13.38
CA ALA A 20 4.39 5.01 14.73
C ALA A 20 5.07 3.97 15.64
N SER A 21 4.74 2.69 15.47
CA SER A 21 5.41 1.58 16.16
C SER A 21 6.87 1.45 15.71
N LEU A 22 7.15 1.63 14.42
CA LEU A 22 8.49 1.58 13.85
C LEU A 22 9.34 2.79 14.28
N GLU A 23 8.74 3.97 14.37
CA GLU A 23 9.38 5.18 14.91
C GLU A 23 9.74 5.02 16.40
N LYS A 24 8.79 4.51 17.21
CA LYS A 24 9.00 4.32 18.65
C LYS A 24 10.07 3.27 18.98
N ASN A 25 10.19 2.23 18.14
CA ASN A 25 11.08 1.10 18.36
C ASN A 25 12.17 1.03 17.28
N LEU A 26 12.76 2.16 16.89
CA LEU A 26 13.67 2.19 15.74
C LEU A 26 14.84 1.18 15.86
N SER A 27 15.36 0.97 17.08
CA SER A 27 16.48 0.05 17.37
C SER A 27 16.06 -1.41 17.61
N THR A 28 14.83 -1.66 18.08
CA THR A 28 14.36 -3.00 18.49
C THR A 28 13.26 -3.56 17.58
N SER A 29 12.82 -2.79 16.58
CA SER A 29 11.78 -3.22 15.67
C SER A 29 12.27 -4.43 14.87
N PRO A 30 11.55 -5.56 14.92
CA PRO A 30 11.90 -6.72 14.13
C PRO A 30 11.82 -6.38 12.63
N MET A 31 12.72 -6.98 11.84
CA MET A 31 12.76 -6.81 10.37
C MET A 31 11.40 -7.16 9.72
N SER A 32 10.65 -8.07 10.35
CA SER A 32 9.30 -8.46 9.94
C SER A 32 8.31 -7.29 9.85
N LEU A 33 8.37 -6.32 10.76
CA LEU A 33 7.50 -5.13 10.70
C LEU A 33 7.75 -4.29 9.44
N GLN A 34 8.99 -4.25 8.94
CA GLN A 34 9.28 -3.56 7.68
C GLN A 34 8.63 -4.29 6.50
N GLY A 35 8.71 -5.62 6.47
CA GLY A 35 8.04 -6.43 5.46
C GLY A 35 6.53 -6.20 5.46
N THR A 36 5.91 -6.23 6.64
CA THR A 36 4.47 -5.95 6.80
C THR A 36 4.10 -4.54 6.32
N ILE A 37 4.91 -3.52 6.62
CA ILE A 37 4.67 -2.14 6.16
C ILE A 37 4.80 -2.04 4.63
N ILE A 38 5.78 -2.71 4.01
CA ILE A 38 5.94 -2.72 2.55
C ILE A 38 4.76 -3.43 1.85
N THR A 39 4.31 -4.56 2.40
CA THR A 39 3.15 -5.30 1.89
C THR A 39 1.88 -4.46 2.01
N SER A 40 1.64 -3.84 3.17
CA SER A 40 0.46 -2.98 3.38
C SER A 40 0.49 -1.70 2.54
N LEU A 41 1.68 -1.11 2.28
CA LEU A 41 1.84 0.02 1.37
C LEU A 41 1.52 -0.40 -0.08
N THR A 42 1.99 -1.56 -0.50
CA THR A 42 1.70 -2.11 -1.85
C THR A 42 0.22 -2.41 -2.01
N ALA A 43 -0.42 -2.99 -0.99
CA ALA A 43 -1.86 -3.23 -0.95
C ALA A 43 -2.64 -1.90 -1.03
N PHE A 44 -2.24 -0.87 -0.29
CA PHE A 44 -2.86 0.46 -0.34
C PHE A 44 -2.70 1.13 -1.72
N LYS A 45 -1.53 0.98 -2.37
CA LYS A 45 -1.33 1.45 -3.75
C LYS A 45 -2.27 0.76 -4.74
N LYS A 46 -2.52 -0.54 -4.55
CA LYS A 46 -3.46 -1.31 -5.38
C LYS A 46 -4.91 -0.86 -5.13
N THR A 47 -5.32 -0.67 -3.89
CA THR A 47 -6.69 -0.19 -3.56
C THR A 47 -6.94 1.23 -4.10
N ILE A 48 -5.94 2.11 -4.10
CA ILE A 48 -6.04 3.43 -4.76
C ILE A 48 -6.25 3.29 -6.27
N LYS A 49 -5.53 2.37 -6.93
CA LYS A 49 -5.69 2.12 -8.37
C LYS A 49 -7.10 1.60 -8.69
N GLU A 50 -7.59 0.65 -7.91
CA GLU A 50 -8.96 0.13 -8.04
C GLU A 50 -10.03 1.20 -7.75
N TYR A 51 -9.78 2.07 -6.77
CA TYR A 51 -10.65 3.21 -6.48
C TYR A 51 -10.68 4.19 -7.66
N LYS A 52 -9.54 4.46 -8.29
CA LYS A 52 -9.44 5.28 -9.51
C LYS A 52 -10.26 4.69 -10.65
N ASP A 53 -10.12 3.38 -10.90
CA ASP A 53 -10.83 2.69 -11.97
C ASP A 53 -12.36 2.70 -11.75
N LEU A 54 -12.80 2.56 -10.50
CA LEU A 54 -14.23 2.64 -10.12
C LEU A 54 -14.81 4.06 -10.24
N VAL A 55 -14.00 5.10 -10.00
CA VAL A 55 -14.40 6.50 -10.20
C VAL A 55 -14.55 6.78 -11.68
N ASN A 56 -13.58 6.39 -12.51
CA ASN A 56 -13.62 6.55 -13.96
C ASN A 56 -14.85 5.87 -14.61
N GLN A 57 -15.35 4.78 -14.02
CA GLN A 57 -16.56 4.07 -14.49
C GLN A 57 -17.89 4.72 -14.05
N ASN A 58 -17.90 5.51 -12.96
CA ASN A 58 -19.12 6.07 -12.37
C ASN A 58 -19.12 7.61 -12.46
N SER A 59 -19.34 8.14 -13.66
CA SER A 59 -19.23 9.56 -14.03
C SER A 59 -20.19 10.54 -13.32
N PHE A 60 -20.96 10.11 -12.32
CA PHE A 60 -22.07 10.89 -11.74
C PHE A 60 -21.73 11.63 -10.44
N THR A 61 -20.55 11.37 -9.83
CA THR A 61 -20.14 11.97 -8.54
C THR A 61 -18.64 12.32 -8.47
N GLU A 62 -18.13 12.89 -9.56
CA GLU A 62 -16.70 13.14 -9.81
C GLU A 62 -15.98 13.93 -8.70
N GLU A 63 -16.47 15.11 -8.29
CA GLU A 63 -15.69 16.03 -7.44
C GLU A 63 -15.34 15.48 -6.05
N LYS A 64 -16.30 14.86 -5.35
CA LYS A 64 -16.05 14.33 -3.99
C LYS A 64 -15.14 13.12 -4.00
N HIS A 65 -15.19 12.30 -5.05
CA HIS A 65 -14.37 11.11 -5.18
C HIS A 65 -12.97 11.44 -5.67
N GLN A 66 -12.84 12.45 -6.54
CA GLN A 66 -11.55 12.96 -7.00
C GLN A 66 -10.76 13.60 -5.85
N ALA A 67 -11.39 14.43 -5.01
CA ALA A 67 -10.75 15.00 -3.82
C ALA A 67 -10.30 13.93 -2.81
N ARG A 68 -11.07 12.85 -2.66
CA ARG A 68 -10.69 11.70 -1.80
C ARG A 68 -9.52 10.91 -2.37
N LEU A 69 -9.48 10.76 -3.68
CA LEU A 69 -8.40 10.07 -4.38
C LEU A 69 -7.09 10.86 -4.28
N GLU A 70 -7.15 12.17 -4.47
CA GLU A 70 -6.01 13.07 -4.27
C GLU A 70 -5.49 13.01 -2.83
N LYS A 71 -6.38 13.00 -1.84
CA LYS A 71 -6.01 12.80 -0.44
C LYS A 71 -5.28 11.46 -0.23
N PHE A 72 -5.80 10.34 -0.74
CA PHE A 72 -5.14 9.05 -0.59
C PHE A 72 -3.79 8.98 -1.31
N GLN A 73 -3.63 9.67 -2.45
CA GLN A 73 -2.34 9.78 -3.13
C GLN A 73 -1.33 10.60 -2.31
N ALA A 74 -1.77 11.71 -1.73
CA ALA A 74 -0.95 12.52 -0.82
C ALA A 74 -0.54 11.71 0.42
N ASP A 75 -1.47 10.96 1.02
CA ASP A 75 -1.19 10.08 2.16
C ASP A 75 -0.17 8.99 1.79
N LEU A 76 -0.27 8.36 0.61
CA LEU A 76 0.72 7.39 0.11
C LEU A 76 2.11 8.03 -0.01
N ALA A 77 2.21 9.21 -0.63
CA ALA A 77 3.47 9.92 -0.79
C ALA A 77 4.09 10.26 0.59
N GLN A 78 3.27 10.67 1.57
CA GLN A 78 3.74 10.91 2.93
C GLN A 78 4.20 9.62 3.63
N PHE A 79 3.45 8.52 3.51
CA PHE A 79 3.82 7.25 4.14
C PHE A 79 5.09 6.66 3.54
N SER A 80 5.28 6.72 2.23
CA SER A 80 6.51 6.27 1.56
C SER A 80 7.71 7.10 2.00
N ALA A 81 7.61 8.43 1.98
CA ALA A 81 8.68 9.32 2.43
C ALA A 81 9.06 9.09 3.90
N LYS A 82 8.07 8.92 4.79
CA LYS A 82 8.30 8.61 6.21
C LYS A 82 8.94 7.24 6.41
N PHE A 83 8.48 6.23 5.67
CA PHE A 83 9.06 4.89 5.74
C PHE A 83 10.53 4.89 5.29
N ASP A 84 10.83 5.56 4.19
CA ASP A 84 12.20 5.66 3.66
C ASP A 84 13.11 6.43 4.61
N SER A 85 12.64 7.54 5.21
CA SER A 85 13.42 8.27 6.20
C SER A 85 13.71 7.45 7.46
N LEU A 86 12.71 6.73 7.96
CA LEU A 86 12.88 5.87 9.14
C LEU A 86 13.79 4.68 8.84
N ARG A 87 13.71 4.12 7.64
CA ARG A 87 14.62 3.06 7.19
C ARG A 87 16.06 3.56 7.17
N GLN A 88 16.30 4.72 6.56
CA GLN A 88 17.65 5.30 6.49
C GLN A 88 18.19 5.64 7.88
N GLN A 89 17.36 6.17 8.78
CA GLN A 89 17.76 6.49 10.16
C GLN A 89 18.16 5.23 10.95
N ARG A 90 17.44 4.12 10.77
CA ARG A 90 17.78 2.82 11.35
C ARG A 90 19.10 2.28 10.79
N ASP A 91 19.27 2.29 9.47
CA ASP A 91 20.48 1.78 8.81
C ASP A 91 21.71 2.55 9.30
N LEU A 92 21.59 3.88 9.46
CA LEU A 92 22.63 4.73 10.05
C LEU A 92 22.92 4.37 11.52
N GLN A 93 21.90 4.07 12.32
CA GLN A 93 22.09 3.65 13.72
C GLN A 93 22.77 2.28 13.82
N LEU A 94 22.35 1.30 13.02
CA LEU A 94 23.01 -0.02 12.98
C LEU A 94 24.46 0.09 12.49
N GLN A 95 24.72 0.96 11.53
CA GLN A 95 26.09 1.25 11.08
C GLN A 95 26.90 1.94 12.18
N ALA A 96 26.31 2.89 12.91
CA ALA A 96 26.97 3.55 14.03
C ALA A 96 27.29 2.57 15.16
N GLU A 97 26.35 1.69 15.53
CA GLU A 97 26.56 0.65 16.55
C GLU A 97 27.64 -0.34 16.12
N SER A 98 27.58 -0.86 14.89
CA SER A 98 28.63 -1.75 14.38
C SER A 98 30.00 -1.06 14.30
N HIS A 99 30.04 0.22 13.94
CA HIS A 99 31.29 1.00 13.95
C HIS A 99 31.82 1.21 15.38
N LEU A 100 30.94 1.39 16.36
CA LEU A 100 31.28 1.57 17.77
C LEU A 100 31.74 0.26 18.42
N GLU A 101 31.13 -0.88 18.08
CA GLU A 101 31.65 -2.22 18.42
C GLU A 101 33.04 -2.43 17.82
N LEU A 102 33.22 -2.03 16.57
CA LEU A 102 34.50 -2.14 15.89
C LEU A 102 35.54 -1.20 16.47
N LEU A 103 35.21 -0.02 17.00
CA LEU A 103 36.14 0.91 17.67
C LEU A 103 36.44 0.51 19.11
N GLY A 104 35.44 0.07 19.87
CA GLY A 104 35.59 -0.39 21.25
C GLY A 104 36.46 -1.64 21.35
N ARG A 105 36.56 -2.44 20.28
CA ARG A 105 37.48 -3.58 20.21
C ARG A 105 38.92 -3.21 19.82
N ARG A 106 39.17 -1.98 19.32
CA ARG A 106 40.53 -1.49 18.95
C ARG A 106 41.32 -0.95 20.13
N THR A 107 40.65 -0.63 21.25
CA THR A 107 41.34 -0.13 22.45
C THR A 107 41.96 -1.24 23.30
N ALA A 108 41.67 -2.51 23.00
CA ALA A 108 42.19 -3.66 23.77
C ALA A 108 43.20 -4.54 23.00
N ALA A 109 43.39 -4.37 21.70
CA ALA A 109 44.35 -5.15 20.93
C ALA A 109 45.05 -4.26 19.90
N THR A 110 46.35 -4.09 20.12
CA THR A 110 47.43 -3.74 19.19
C THR A 110 47.02 -3.57 17.72
N SER A 111 47.42 -2.42 17.15
CA SER A 111 47.34 -2.04 15.73
C SER A 111 47.46 -3.21 14.74
N ASP A 112 46.35 -3.55 14.08
CA ASP A 112 46.27 -4.56 13.02
C ASP A 112 46.59 -3.94 11.65
N ASN A 113 47.78 -3.32 11.54
CA ASN A 113 48.26 -2.74 10.30
C ASN A 113 49.24 -3.71 9.64
N PRO A 114 48.87 -4.44 8.57
CA PRO A 114 49.69 -5.49 7.96
C PRO A 114 50.99 -4.98 7.29
N TYR A 115 51.18 -3.66 7.24
CA TYR A 115 52.38 -3.00 6.74
C TYR A 115 53.26 -2.38 7.83
N ASP A 116 52.84 -2.43 9.11
CA ASP A 116 53.67 -1.98 10.23
C ASP A 116 54.73 -3.03 10.58
N SER A 117 55.65 -3.18 9.64
CA SER A 117 56.73 -4.17 9.61
C SER A 117 58.00 -3.63 10.27
N ASN A 118 57.89 -2.70 11.21
CA ASN A 118 59.03 -2.11 11.88
C ASN A 118 58.88 -2.15 13.41
N GLN A 119 59.15 -3.34 13.97
CA GLN A 119 59.87 -3.60 15.24
C GLN A 119 59.27 -4.77 16.05
N ALA A 120 59.45 -6.01 15.59
CA ALA A 120 59.45 -7.20 16.47
C ALA A 120 60.00 -8.44 15.73
N ALA A 121 61.26 -8.39 15.30
CA ALA A 121 61.91 -9.44 14.53
C ALA A 121 62.27 -10.71 15.34
N ASN A 122 61.46 -11.18 16.31
CA ASN A 122 61.83 -12.42 17.03
C ASN A 122 60.71 -13.32 17.60
N GLN A 123 59.45 -13.24 17.17
CA GLN A 123 58.38 -14.18 17.61
C GLN A 123 57.41 -14.61 16.48
N GLY A 124 57.93 -14.87 15.28
CA GLY A 124 57.12 -14.95 14.05
C GLY A 124 56.23 -16.18 13.81
N THR A 125 56.38 -17.30 14.52
CA THR A 125 55.67 -18.55 14.13
C THR A 125 54.37 -18.83 14.89
N GLN A 126 54.17 -18.25 16.07
CA GLN A 126 52.97 -18.49 16.88
C GLN A 126 51.86 -17.48 16.60
N GLN A 127 52.22 -16.26 16.18
CA GLN A 127 51.29 -15.16 15.93
C GLN A 127 50.50 -15.30 14.62
N GLN A 128 51.09 -15.95 13.61
CA GLN A 128 50.46 -16.17 12.30
C GLN A 128 49.36 -17.24 12.36
N LEU A 129 49.52 -18.24 13.23
CA LEU A 129 48.52 -19.28 13.52
C LEU A 129 47.30 -18.70 14.28
N LEU A 130 47.54 -17.77 15.21
CA LEU A 130 46.49 -17.06 15.93
C LEU A 130 45.68 -16.13 15.01
N SER A 131 46.35 -15.42 14.10
CA SER A 131 45.69 -14.56 13.09
C SER A 131 44.82 -15.36 12.11
N TYR A 132 45.28 -16.53 11.65
CA TYR A 132 44.49 -17.42 10.80
C TYR A 132 43.26 -17.99 11.54
N LEU A 133 43.44 -18.39 12.81
CA LEU A 133 42.35 -18.88 13.66
C LEU A 133 41.30 -17.77 13.91
N GLU A 134 41.74 -16.54 14.18
CA GLU A 134 40.86 -15.36 14.32
C GLU A 134 40.07 -15.10 13.02
N GLY A 135 40.71 -15.23 11.85
CA GLY A 135 40.07 -15.13 10.54
C GLY A 135 38.96 -16.16 10.34
N LEU A 136 39.20 -17.42 10.69
CA LEU A 136 38.21 -18.50 10.64
C LEU A 136 37.04 -18.26 11.61
N TYR A 137 37.31 -17.76 12.81
CA TYR A 137 36.27 -17.40 13.77
C TYR A 137 35.41 -16.23 13.25
N LYS A 138 36.03 -15.23 12.62
CA LYS A 138 35.33 -14.10 12.00
C LYS A 138 34.46 -14.55 10.83
N GLU A 139 34.97 -15.45 9.98
CA GLU A 139 34.22 -16.02 8.86
C GLU A 139 33.02 -16.84 9.37
N LYS A 140 33.23 -17.72 10.36
CA LYS A 140 32.14 -18.49 10.99
C LYS A 140 31.07 -17.58 11.60
N GLN A 141 31.47 -16.50 12.27
CA GLN A 141 30.54 -15.53 12.85
C GLN A 141 29.79 -14.76 11.76
N SER A 142 30.47 -14.37 10.67
CA SER A 142 29.84 -13.73 9.52
C SER A 142 28.83 -14.64 8.83
N LEU A 143 29.16 -15.93 8.66
CA LEU A 143 28.27 -16.94 8.11
C LEU A 143 27.07 -17.19 9.03
N SER A 144 27.29 -17.26 10.35
CA SER A 144 26.21 -17.41 11.33
C SER A 144 25.24 -16.23 11.32
N ARG A 145 25.76 -15.00 11.24
CA ARG A 145 24.93 -13.78 11.13
C ARG A 145 24.16 -13.76 9.81
N GLY A 146 24.82 -14.13 8.70
CA GLY A 146 24.19 -14.25 7.39
C GLY A 146 23.08 -15.31 7.38
N SER A 147 23.32 -16.46 8.00
CA SER A 147 22.31 -17.52 8.16
C SER A 147 21.08 -17.03 8.90
N GLN A 148 21.26 -16.39 10.06
CA GLN A 148 20.16 -15.83 10.85
C GLN A 148 19.38 -14.76 10.08
N GLN A 149 20.09 -13.92 9.31
CA GLN A 149 19.46 -12.89 8.49
C GLN A 149 18.66 -13.49 7.33
N LEU A 150 19.16 -14.55 6.69
CA LEU A 150 18.44 -15.26 5.64
C LEU A 150 17.17 -15.92 6.18
N ASP A 151 17.24 -16.60 7.32
CA ASP A 151 16.07 -17.21 7.97
C ASP A 151 15.00 -16.16 8.27
N GLN A 152 15.41 -14.99 8.78
CA GLN A 152 14.49 -13.88 9.06
C GLN A 152 13.87 -13.29 7.77
N ILE A 153 14.63 -13.20 6.68
CA ILE A 153 14.10 -12.77 5.37
C ILE A 153 13.12 -13.81 4.82
N LEU A 154 13.39 -15.09 5.02
CA LEU A 154 12.55 -16.20 4.56
C LEU A 154 11.22 -16.22 5.32
N GLU A 155 11.26 -16.06 6.64
CA GLU A 155 10.06 -15.92 7.48
C GLU A 155 9.25 -14.67 7.10
N MET A 156 9.91 -13.54 6.88
CA MET A 156 9.26 -12.33 6.39
C MET A 156 8.62 -12.53 5.01
N GLY A 157 9.31 -13.25 4.11
CA GLY A 157 8.79 -13.61 2.79
C GLY A 157 7.57 -14.52 2.91
N GLN A 158 7.61 -15.53 3.76
CA GLN A 158 6.49 -16.43 4.02
C GLN A 158 5.26 -15.68 4.54
N ASN A 159 5.44 -14.83 5.54
CA ASN A 159 4.35 -14.02 6.10
C ASN A 159 3.78 -13.04 5.05
N ALA A 160 4.63 -12.42 4.23
CA ALA A 160 4.18 -11.56 3.14
C ALA A 160 3.42 -12.33 2.05
N PHE A 161 3.83 -13.56 1.73
CA PHE A 161 3.10 -14.43 0.80
C PHE A 161 1.76 -14.87 1.39
N GLU A 162 1.71 -15.21 2.68
CA GLU A 162 0.48 -15.53 3.38
C GLU A 162 -0.50 -14.36 3.35
N ASP A 163 -0.04 -13.14 3.64
CA ASP A 163 -0.84 -11.91 3.53
C ASP A 163 -1.36 -11.69 2.09
N LEU A 164 -0.55 -11.97 1.07
CA LEU A 164 -0.96 -11.86 -0.34
C LEU A 164 -1.98 -12.94 -0.74
N VAL A 165 -1.85 -14.15 -0.19
CA VAL A 165 -2.79 -15.27 -0.40
C VAL A 165 -4.10 -15.00 0.33
N GLU A 166 -4.08 -14.49 1.55
CA GLU A 166 -5.28 -14.08 2.28
C GLU A 166 -5.98 -12.93 1.56
N GLN A 167 -5.21 -11.95 1.06
CA GLN A 167 -5.75 -10.90 0.19
C GLN A 167 -6.35 -11.45 -1.11
N ASN A 168 -5.88 -12.57 -1.64
CA ASN A 168 -6.48 -13.22 -2.82
C ASN A 168 -7.92 -13.67 -2.55
N GLU A 169 -8.21 -14.21 -1.37
CA GLU A 169 -9.58 -14.57 -0.99
C GLU A 169 -10.50 -13.34 -0.98
N THR A 170 -9.99 -12.20 -0.50
CA THR A 170 -10.75 -10.93 -0.56
C THR A 170 -10.97 -10.47 -2.00
N LEU A 171 -9.99 -10.65 -2.90
CA LEU A 171 -10.11 -10.33 -4.32
C LEU A 171 -11.11 -11.25 -5.03
N GLN A 172 -11.16 -12.54 -4.67
CA GLN A 172 -12.16 -13.46 -5.19
C GLN A 172 -13.56 -13.10 -4.70
N ARG A 173 -13.72 -12.73 -3.41
CA ARG A 173 -14.99 -12.24 -2.86
C ARG A 173 -15.43 -10.92 -3.51
N LEU A 174 -14.49 -10.02 -3.82
CA LEU A 174 -14.74 -8.80 -4.58
C LEU A 174 -15.09 -9.10 -6.03
N GLY A 175 -14.41 -10.04 -6.68
CA GLY A 175 -14.70 -10.52 -8.03
C GLY A 175 -16.10 -11.10 -8.13
N ALA A 176 -16.50 -11.98 -7.21
CA ALA A 176 -17.85 -12.52 -7.13
C ALA A 176 -18.90 -11.42 -6.87
N THR A 177 -18.55 -10.40 -6.08
CA THR A 177 -19.42 -9.24 -5.84
C THR A 177 -19.51 -8.35 -7.07
N PHE A 178 -18.42 -8.18 -7.82
CA PHE A 178 -18.37 -7.41 -9.05
C PHE A 178 -19.13 -8.12 -10.18
N GLU A 179 -19.02 -9.44 -10.30
CA GLU A 179 -19.79 -10.26 -11.22
C GLU A 179 -21.30 -10.14 -10.92
N ARG A 180 -21.70 -10.24 -9.65
CA ARG A 180 -23.09 -9.98 -9.22
C ARG A 180 -23.51 -8.53 -9.47
N SER A 181 -22.61 -7.57 -9.29
CA SER A 181 -22.85 -6.16 -9.61
C SER A 181 -22.92 -5.91 -11.11
N MET A 182 -22.22 -6.68 -11.93
CA MET A 182 -22.27 -6.56 -13.38
C MET A 182 -23.54 -7.20 -13.93
N LEU A 183 -23.99 -8.30 -13.31
CA LEU A 183 -25.31 -8.88 -13.56
C LEU A 183 -26.45 -7.94 -13.11
N THR A 184 -26.29 -7.19 -12.01
CA THR A 184 -27.29 -6.21 -11.57
C THR A 184 -27.24 -4.90 -12.37
N LEU A 185 -26.05 -4.44 -12.79
CA LEU A 185 -25.89 -3.27 -13.66
C LEU A 185 -26.26 -3.59 -15.12
N GLY A 186 -26.11 -4.83 -15.57
CA GLY A 186 -26.63 -5.33 -16.85
C GLY A 186 -28.16 -5.33 -16.91
N VAL A 187 -28.83 -5.39 -15.75
CA VAL A 187 -30.29 -5.21 -15.60
C VAL A 187 -30.70 -3.72 -15.47
N SER A 188 -29.75 -2.78 -15.43
CA SER A 188 -30.04 -1.33 -15.37
C SER A 188 -30.61 -0.74 -16.67
N GLN A 189 -30.49 -1.44 -17.82
CA GLN A 189 -31.24 -1.04 -19.02
C GLN A 189 -32.76 -1.09 -18.80
N GLY A 190 -33.26 -1.96 -17.91
CA GLY A 190 -34.68 -2.03 -17.57
C GLY A 190 -35.18 -0.80 -16.82
N THR A 191 -34.34 -0.24 -15.94
CA THR A 191 -34.67 0.97 -15.17
C THR A 191 -34.51 2.22 -16.04
N ILE A 192 -33.44 2.32 -16.84
CA ILE A 192 -33.23 3.41 -17.81
C ILE A 192 -34.36 3.48 -18.84
N ARG A 193 -34.81 2.33 -19.38
CA ARG A 193 -35.94 2.31 -20.33
C ARG A 193 -37.28 2.65 -19.67
N ARG A 194 -37.48 2.31 -18.38
CA ARG A 194 -38.68 2.74 -17.63
C ARG A 194 -38.73 4.25 -17.44
N VAL A 195 -37.60 4.90 -17.20
CA VAL A 195 -37.53 6.37 -17.08
C VAL A 195 -37.76 7.05 -18.43
N GLU A 196 -37.11 6.58 -19.50
CA GLU A 196 -37.29 7.16 -20.84
C GLU A 196 -38.74 7.00 -21.38
N ARG A 197 -39.41 5.88 -21.03
CA ARG A 197 -40.81 5.65 -21.43
C ARG A 197 -41.78 6.64 -20.80
N ARG A 198 -41.58 7.00 -19.52
CA ARG A 198 -42.42 8.00 -18.84
C ARG A 198 -42.25 9.39 -19.48
N ALA A 199 -41.01 9.78 -19.81
CA ALA A 199 -40.74 11.05 -20.46
C ALA A 199 -41.33 11.14 -21.89
N LYS A 200 -41.35 10.04 -22.65
CA LYS A 200 -42.01 10.01 -23.99
C LYS A 200 -43.53 10.05 -23.88
N GLN A 201 -44.12 9.36 -22.89
CA GLN A 201 -45.56 9.41 -22.65
C GLN A 201 -46.02 10.81 -22.23
N ASP A 202 -45.24 11.50 -21.40
CA ASP A 202 -45.57 12.86 -20.94
C ASP A 202 -45.63 13.87 -22.10
N LYS A 203 -44.71 13.78 -23.06
CA LYS A 203 -44.76 14.60 -24.30
C LYS A 203 -46.02 14.36 -25.12
N TRP A 204 -46.51 13.12 -25.18
CA TRP A 204 -47.73 12.79 -25.91
C TRP A 204 -48.98 13.28 -25.16
N LEU A 205 -48.99 13.17 -23.83
CA LEU A 205 -50.05 13.71 -22.98
C LEU A 205 -50.16 15.24 -23.11
N PHE A 206 -49.02 15.94 -23.16
CA PHE A 206 -48.97 17.39 -23.38
C PHE A 206 -49.56 17.78 -24.73
N TRP A 207 -49.15 17.12 -25.82
CA TRP A 207 -49.69 17.38 -27.17
C TRP A 207 -51.19 17.08 -27.27
N GLY A 208 -51.66 16.00 -26.62
CA GLY A 208 -53.08 15.68 -26.51
C GLY A 208 -53.88 16.76 -25.79
N GLY A 209 -53.35 17.29 -24.68
CA GLY A 209 -53.97 18.40 -23.94
C GLY A 209 -54.08 19.69 -24.76
N VAL A 210 -53.03 20.03 -25.51
CA VAL A 210 -53.05 21.18 -26.43
C VAL A 210 -54.13 21.02 -27.49
N PHE A 211 -54.21 19.85 -28.13
CA PHE A 211 -55.22 19.58 -29.15
C PHE A 211 -56.65 19.65 -28.59
N LEU A 212 -56.90 19.04 -27.43
CA LEU A 212 -58.20 19.09 -26.75
C LEU A 212 -58.62 20.54 -26.46
N MET A 213 -57.68 21.39 -26.04
CA MET A 213 -57.95 22.80 -25.73
C MET A 213 -58.40 23.57 -26.99
N PHE A 214 -57.73 23.36 -28.14
CA PHE A 214 -58.14 23.95 -29.42
C PHE A 214 -59.52 23.46 -29.88
N VAL A 215 -59.81 22.16 -29.73
CA VAL A 215 -61.13 21.60 -30.07
C VAL A 215 -62.23 22.23 -29.23
N MET A 216 -62.02 22.35 -27.90
CA MET A 216 -62.97 23.01 -27.02
C MET A 216 -63.20 24.48 -27.39
N CYS A 217 -62.14 25.23 -27.69
CA CYS A 217 -62.26 26.61 -28.17
C CYS A 217 -63.06 26.70 -29.48
N TYR A 218 -62.81 25.80 -30.43
CA TYR A 218 -63.56 25.74 -31.68
C TYR A 218 -65.05 25.49 -31.47
N TYR A 219 -65.41 24.55 -30.59
CA TYR A 219 -66.82 24.28 -30.27
C TYR A 219 -67.50 25.47 -29.58
N ILE A 220 -66.80 26.18 -28.69
CA ILE A 220 -67.33 27.39 -28.04
C ILE A 220 -67.60 28.48 -29.09
N ILE A 221 -66.65 28.73 -30.00
CA ILE A 221 -66.82 29.73 -31.06
C ILE A 221 -67.98 29.36 -31.98
N LYS A 222 -68.09 28.09 -32.39
CA LYS A 222 -69.17 27.61 -33.25
C LYS A 222 -70.55 27.64 -32.58
N TRP A 223 -70.62 27.52 -31.26
CA TRP A 223 -71.90 27.54 -30.55
C TRP A 223 -72.37 28.97 -30.25
N PHE A 224 -71.45 29.91 -30.12
CA PHE A 224 -71.74 31.32 -29.83
C PHE A 224 -71.88 32.21 -31.08
N HIS A 225 -71.60 31.67 -32.26
CA HIS A 225 -71.75 32.32 -33.57
C HIS A 225 -72.76 31.55 -34.43
#